data_AF-A0A378MZD7-F1
#
_entry.id   AF-A0A378MZD7-F1
#
_cell.length_a   1.000
_cell.length_b   1.000
_cell.length_c   1.000
_cell.angle_alpha   90.00
_cell.angle_beta   90.00
_cell.angle_gamma   90.00
#
_symmetry.space_group_name_H-M   'P 1'
#
loop_
_entity.id
_entity.type
_entity.pdbx_description
1 polymer ?
#
loop_
_entity_poly.entity_id
_entity_poly.type
_entity_poly.pdbx_seq_one_letter_code
_entity_poly.pdbx_strand_id
1 'polypeptide(L)'
;MLALNELKDQFENSEVQFKQYHSITDYHSFMFDLGVIPKRLRSAADRSKFYKLIEASLYGGISSVITKSLRDYLLPENTGVRQAFQDMESALRENRMTLEAIKVTQSDRDMFKRLITESTNYVSADYMRNANERRGNVQQALEQRKEWYAAKSKILLEQQRFVEFSRESADIAEAELALEADYNSANDHLNLVMNALRHQEKIERYQDEVEELNIKLEEQQEALEEIAEIAENAQARADEADDHVEELRSQMADYQQALDAQQTRALQYQQAVNALEKAKQLTGLVNLDLNNIEDYHAEFVAQAEDLTDQVFELEQTFKRVGYGENPI
;
A
#
# COMPACT_ATOMS: atom_id res chain seq x y z
N MET A 1 -98.55 137.93 21.03
CA MET A 1 -97.95 136.58 20.97
C MET A 1 -97.06 136.46 22.19
N LEU A 2 -97.35 135.55 23.12
CA LEU A 2 -96.46 135.24 24.25
C LEU A 2 -95.19 134.55 23.74
N ALA A 3 -94.06 134.74 24.43
CA ALA A 3 -92.82 134.05 24.08
C ALA A 3 -92.90 132.55 24.45
N LEU A 4 -92.15 131.70 23.73
CA LEU A 4 -92.13 130.24 23.97
C LEU A 4 -91.80 129.87 25.43
N ASN A 5 -90.97 130.67 26.10
CA ASN A 5 -90.64 130.48 27.51
C ASN A 5 -91.82 130.83 28.44
N GLU A 6 -92.58 131.87 28.13
CA GLU A 6 -93.76 132.26 28.90
C GLU A 6 -94.90 131.24 28.74
N LEU A 7 -95.00 130.58 27.58
CA LEU A 7 -95.93 129.47 27.37
C LEU A 7 -95.52 128.25 28.19
N LYS A 8 -94.22 127.95 28.29
CA LYS A 8 -93.73 126.86 29.14
C LYS A 8 -94.15 127.08 30.59
N ASP A 9 -93.96 128.29 31.12
CA ASP A 9 -94.31 128.63 32.51
C ASP A 9 -95.83 128.58 32.78
N GLN A 10 -96.67 128.94 31.80
CA GLN A 10 -98.14 128.84 31.93
C GLN A 10 -98.64 127.39 31.88
N PHE A 11 -98.06 126.55 31.02
CA PHE A 11 -98.51 125.17 30.85
C PHE A 11 -97.89 124.19 31.85
N GLU A 12 -96.89 124.61 32.65
CA GLU A 12 -96.22 123.77 33.65
C GLU A 12 -97.17 123.24 34.75
N ASN A 13 -98.23 123.99 35.06
CA ASN A 13 -99.26 123.59 36.04
C ASN A 13 -100.58 123.08 35.41
N SER A 14 -100.58 122.83 34.10
CA SER A 14 -101.76 122.35 33.35
C SER A 14 -101.60 120.90 32.91
N GLU A 15 -102.69 120.23 32.54
CA GLU A 15 -102.65 118.88 31.94
C GLU A 15 -102.04 118.85 30.51
N VAL A 16 -101.66 120.01 29.96
CA VAL A 16 -101.13 120.12 28.59
C VAL A 16 -99.62 119.97 28.57
N GLN A 17 -99.12 118.98 27.82
CA GLN A 17 -97.67 118.78 27.63
C GLN A 17 -97.09 119.75 26.61
N PHE A 18 -96.38 120.77 27.08
CA PHE A 18 -95.57 121.63 26.22
C PHE A 18 -94.19 120.99 25.96
N LYS A 19 -93.93 120.56 24.72
CA LYS A 19 -92.65 119.97 24.30
C LYS A 19 -91.97 120.82 23.23
N GLN A 20 -90.81 121.37 23.57
CA GLN A 20 -89.96 122.10 22.62
C GLN A 20 -89.03 121.12 21.88
N TYR A 21 -89.14 121.10 20.55
CA TYR A 21 -88.29 120.27 19.69
C TYR A 21 -87.06 121.06 19.24
N HIS A 22 -85.87 120.47 19.44
CA HIS A 22 -84.59 121.07 19.07
C HIS A 22 -84.15 120.70 17.65
N SER A 23 -84.77 119.67 17.05
CA SER A 23 -84.52 119.19 15.69
C SER A 23 -85.82 119.02 14.92
N ILE A 24 -85.82 119.44 13.66
CA ILE A 24 -86.94 119.23 12.73
C ILE A 24 -87.26 117.74 12.55
N THR A 25 -86.26 116.86 12.62
CA THR A 25 -86.45 115.41 12.47
C THR A 25 -87.27 114.84 13.61
N ASP A 26 -87.03 115.31 14.84
CA ASP A 26 -87.75 114.84 16.04
C ASP A 26 -89.17 115.37 16.04
N TYR A 27 -89.36 116.63 15.63
CA TYR A 27 -90.67 117.23 15.45
C TYR A 27 -91.52 116.46 14.42
N HIS A 28 -90.96 116.17 13.25
CA HIS A 28 -91.67 115.38 12.23
C HIS A 28 -91.87 113.91 12.62
N SER A 29 -90.95 113.32 13.39
CA SER A 29 -91.12 111.94 13.89
C SER A 29 -92.27 111.88 14.88
N PHE A 30 -92.35 112.84 15.81
CA PHE A 30 -93.50 112.95 16.72
C PHE A 30 -94.82 113.16 15.97
N MET A 31 -94.83 114.05 14.96
CA MET A 31 -96.01 114.25 14.12
C MET A 31 -96.41 112.99 13.34
N PHE A 32 -95.45 112.18 12.90
CA PHE A 32 -95.70 110.90 12.25
C PHE A 32 -96.30 109.88 13.22
N ASP A 33 -95.73 109.77 14.43
CA ASP A 33 -96.20 108.84 15.46
C ASP A 33 -97.63 109.18 15.95
N LEU A 34 -97.97 110.47 15.97
CA LEU A 34 -99.34 110.96 16.21
C LEU A 34 -100.28 110.82 15.00
N GLY A 35 -99.79 110.38 13.84
CA GLY A 35 -100.58 110.22 12.62
C GLY A 35 -100.90 111.52 11.86
N VAL A 36 -100.25 112.63 12.20
CA VAL A 36 -100.44 113.94 11.52
C VAL A 36 -99.78 113.96 10.14
N ILE A 37 -98.65 113.27 9.97
CA ILE A 37 -97.92 113.18 8.71
C ILE A 37 -98.00 111.76 8.16
N PRO A 38 -98.29 111.54 6.85
CA PRO A 38 -98.48 110.21 6.28
C PRO A 38 -97.19 109.44 5.98
N LYS A 39 -96.03 110.11 5.96
CA LYS A 39 -94.72 109.49 5.64
C LYS A 39 -93.67 109.88 6.68
N ARG A 40 -92.80 108.93 7.03
CA ARG A 40 -91.71 109.19 7.97
C ARG A 40 -90.58 109.98 7.29
N LEU A 41 -90.33 111.19 7.79
CA LEU A 41 -89.40 112.16 7.19
C LEU A 41 -88.00 112.06 7.84
N ARG A 42 -87.30 110.95 7.57
CA ARG A 42 -85.99 110.67 8.21
C ARG A 42 -84.87 111.54 7.63
N SER A 43 -84.81 111.65 6.30
CA SER A 43 -83.74 112.37 5.61
C SER A 43 -84.19 113.75 5.12
N ALA A 44 -83.22 114.64 4.84
CA ALA A 44 -83.46 115.91 4.16
C ALA A 44 -84.08 115.71 2.76
N ALA A 45 -83.75 114.59 2.09
CA ALA A 45 -84.36 114.22 0.81
C ALA A 45 -85.86 113.93 0.95
N ASP A 46 -86.28 113.21 2.01
CA ASP A 46 -87.69 112.93 2.29
C ASP A 46 -88.46 114.21 2.60
N ARG A 47 -87.84 115.10 3.38
CA ARG A 47 -88.40 116.43 3.69
C ARG A 47 -88.58 117.28 2.43
N SER A 48 -87.58 117.34 1.56
CA SER A 48 -87.68 118.08 0.30
C SER A 48 -88.82 117.53 -0.58
N LYS A 49 -88.97 116.20 -0.67
CA LYS A 49 -90.06 115.55 -1.40
C LYS A 49 -91.44 115.91 -0.80
N PHE A 50 -91.57 115.87 0.52
CA PHE A 50 -92.83 116.21 1.20
C PHE A 50 -93.20 117.68 1.08
N TYR A 51 -92.24 118.61 1.23
CA TYR A 51 -92.51 120.03 1.04
C TYR A 51 -92.88 120.36 -0.40
N LYS A 52 -92.22 119.75 -1.40
CA LYS A 52 -92.57 119.91 -2.83
C LYS A 52 -93.97 119.36 -3.15
N LEU A 53 -94.43 118.33 -2.43
CA LEU A 53 -95.79 117.82 -2.55
C LEU A 53 -96.82 118.83 -2.01
N ILE A 54 -96.55 119.41 -0.84
CA ILE A 54 -97.40 120.46 -0.26
C ILE A 54 -97.40 121.70 -1.18
N GLU A 55 -96.24 122.11 -1.68
CA GLU A 55 -96.08 123.22 -2.62
C GLU A 55 -96.91 123.02 -3.89
N ALA A 56 -96.86 121.82 -4.48
CA ALA A 56 -97.68 121.46 -5.63
C ALA A 56 -99.18 121.55 -5.34
N SER A 57 -99.59 121.15 -4.14
CA SER A 57 -101.00 121.23 -3.72
C SER A 57 -101.48 122.67 -3.48
N LEU A 58 -100.59 123.54 -2.98
CA LEU A 58 -100.91 124.94 -2.67
C LEU A 58 -101.05 125.80 -3.93
N TYR A 59 -100.14 125.66 -4.90
CA TYR A 59 -100.19 126.43 -6.13
C TYR A 59 -101.19 125.88 -7.15
N GLY A 60 -101.58 124.60 -7.02
CA GLY A 60 -102.50 123.93 -7.93
C GLY A 60 -101.85 123.59 -9.28
N GLY A 61 -102.26 122.46 -9.87
CA GLY A 61 -101.75 121.96 -11.14
C GLY A 61 -100.70 120.84 -11.02
N ILE A 62 -100.19 120.39 -12.16
CA ILE A 62 -99.25 119.26 -12.24
C ILE A 62 -97.83 119.76 -11.94
N SER A 63 -97.26 119.34 -10.81
CA SER A 63 -95.87 119.66 -10.47
C SER A 63 -94.87 118.95 -11.39
N SER A 64 -94.09 119.73 -12.14
CA SER A 64 -93.00 119.24 -13.01
C SER A 64 -91.94 118.43 -12.23
N VAL A 65 -91.74 118.74 -10.95
CA VAL A 65 -90.75 118.04 -10.11
C VAL A 65 -91.25 116.66 -9.69
N ILE A 66 -92.55 116.53 -9.43
CA ILE A 66 -93.16 115.24 -9.06
C ILE A 66 -93.24 114.33 -10.29
N THR A 67 -93.60 114.86 -11.46
CA THR A 67 -93.70 114.05 -12.69
C THR A 67 -92.37 113.48 -13.15
N LYS A 68 -91.27 114.23 -13.04
CA LYS A 68 -89.93 113.74 -13.40
C LYS A 68 -89.43 112.58 -12.51
N SER A 69 -89.84 112.54 -11.26
CA SER A 69 -89.37 111.56 -10.27
C SER A 69 -90.52 110.76 -9.66
N LEU A 70 -91.56 110.45 -10.45
CA LEU A 70 -92.79 109.82 -9.97
C LEU A 70 -92.55 108.48 -9.25
N ARG A 71 -91.56 107.70 -9.72
CA ARG A 71 -91.13 106.44 -9.10
C ARG A 71 -90.83 106.60 -7.62
N ASP A 72 -90.12 107.66 -7.26
CA ASP A 72 -89.68 107.92 -5.88
C ASP A 72 -90.80 108.34 -4.95
N TYR A 73 -91.90 108.85 -5.50
CA TYR A 73 -93.08 109.24 -4.73
C TYR A 73 -94.06 108.08 -4.56
N LEU A 74 -94.13 107.17 -5.53
CA LEU A 74 -95.14 106.10 -5.57
C LEU A 74 -94.62 104.72 -5.14
N LEU A 75 -93.36 104.38 -5.41
CA LEU A 75 -92.84 103.05 -5.09
C LEU A 75 -92.12 103.04 -3.74
N PRO A 76 -92.54 102.20 -2.78
CA PRO A 76 -91.78 101.94 -1.57
C PRO A 76 -90.45 101.23 -1.91
N GLU A 77 -89.35 101.68 -1.32
CA GLU A 77 -88.09 100.95 -1.39
C GLU A 77 -88.14 99.75 -0.43
N ASN A 78 -88.32 98.54 -0.96
CA ASN A 78 -88.28 97.30 -0.18
C ASN A 78 -86.82 96.84 0.00
N THR A 79 -86.13 97.37 1.01
CA THR A 79 -84.76 96.96 1.35
C THR A 79 -84.64 95.47 1.66
N GLY A 80 -85.72 94.84 2.15
CA GLY A 80 -85.77 93.40 2.43
C GLY A 80 -85.56 92.51 1.22
N VAL A 81 -85.94 92.95 0.02
CA VAL A 81 -85.76 92.14 -1.21
C VAL A 81 -84.27 92.04 -1.54
N ARG A 82 -83.54 93.16 -1.50
CA ARG A 82 -82.10 93.16 -1.76
C ARG A 82 -81.32 92.34 -0.74
N GLN A 83 -81.69 92.43 0.54
CA GLN A 83 -81.07 91.65 1.60
C GLN A 83 -81.34 90.14 1.40
N ALA A 84 -82.59 89.74 1.13
CA ALA A 84 -82.93 88.34 0.87
C ALA A 84 -82.18 87.74 -0.34
N PHE A 85 -81.96 88.52 -1.41
CA PHE A 85 -81.14 88.08 -2.54
C PHE A 85 -79.67 87.89 -2.18
N GLN A 86 -79.09 88.80 -1.38
CA GLN A 86 -77.71 88.66 -0.91
C GLN A 86 -77.54 87.44 0.01
N ASP A 87 -78.49 87.24 0.93
CA ASP A 87 -78.49 86.09 1.83
C ASP A 87 -78.64 84.77 1.04
N MET A 88 -79.54 84.73 0.05
CA MET A 88 -79.70 83.57 -0.83
C MET A 88 -78.46 83.30 -1.68
N GLU A 89 -77.82 84.33 -2.25
CA GLU A 89 -76.59 84.18 -3.03
C GLU A 89 -75.45 83.63 -2.16
N SER A 90 -75.33 84.11 -0.92
CA SER A 90 -74.36 83.61 0.05
C SER A 90 -74.61 82.13 0.38
N ALA A 91 -75.86 81.74 0.63
CA ALA A 91 -76.26 80.37 0.92
C ALA A 91 -76.06 79.44 -0.28
N LEU A 92 -76.32 79.89 -1.51
CA LEU A 92 -76.07 79.11 -2.72
C LEU A 92 -74.57 78.90 -2.95
N ARG A 93 -73.76 79.94 -2.72
CA ARG A 93 -72.29 79.82 -2.81
C ARG A 93 -71.75 78.85 -1.77
N GLU A 94 -72.24 78.92 -0.54
CA GLU A 94 -71.86 78.00 0.53
C GLU A 94 -72.28 76.57 0.21
N ASN A 95 -73.53 76.34 -0.21
CA ASN A 95 -73.99 75.03 -0.64
C ASN A 95 -73.13 74.46 -1.77
N ARG A 96 -72.75 75.28 -2.75
CA ARG A 96 -71.83 74.85 -3.81
C ARG A 96 -70.47 74.41 -3.25
N MET A 97 -69.88 75.18 -2.34
CA MET A 97 -68.62 74.79 -1.70
C MET A 97 -68.77 73.48 -0.92
N THR A 98 -69.87 73.30 -0.19
CA THR A 98 -70.12 72.05 0.54
C THR A 98 -70.30 70.86 -0.39
N LEU A 99 -70.97 71.02 -1.54
CA LEU A 99 -71.12 69.96 -2.54
C LEU A 99 -69.77 69.57 -3.17
N GLU A 100 -68.94 70.56 -3.49
CA GLU A 100 -67.58 70.31 -3.99
C GLU A 100 -66.73 69.58 -2.92
N ALA A 101 -66.80 70.00 -1.66
CA ALA A 101 -66.15 69.31 -0.56
C ALA A 101 -66.65 67.86 -0.39
N ILE A 102 -67.97 67.64 -0.43
CA ILE A 102 -68.57 66.29 -0.35
C ILE A 102 -68.03 65.42 -1.49
N LYS A 103 -67.98 65.94 -2.71
CA LYS A 103 -67.46 65.19 -3.87
C LYS A 103 -66.00 64.76 -3.68
N VAL A 104 -65.16 65.65 -3.15
CA VAL A 104 -63.75 65.33 -2.83
C VAL A 104 -63.68 64.27 -1.72
N THR A 105 -64.47 64.41 -0.64
CA THR A 105 -64.48 63.39 0.42
C THR A 105 -64.98 62.02 -0.06
N GLN A 106 -65.88 61.99 -1.05
CA GLN A 106 -66.33 60.74 -1.68
C GLN A 106 -65.21 60.11 -2.53
N SER A 107 -64.49 60.89 -3.33
CA SER A 107 -63.35 60.37 -4.10
C SER A 107 -62.24 59.85 -3.20
N ASP A 108 -61.96 60.55 -2.09
CA ASP A 108 -60.96 60.10 -1.11
C ASP A 108 -61.39 58.80 -0.44
N ARG A 109 -62.66 58.68 -0.05
CA ARG A 109 -63.22 57.44 0.50
C ARG A 109 -63.07 56.27 -0.47
N ASP A 110 -63.38 56.48 -1.74
CA ASP A 110 -63.26 55.43 -2.75
C ASP A 110 -61.81 55.03 -2.98
N MET A 111 -60.89 56.00 -2.98
CA MET A 111 -59.45 55.73 -3.01
C MET A 111 -59.00 54.90 -1.81
N PHE A 112 -59.40 55.25 -0.59
CA PHE A 112 -59.09 54.48 0.61
C PHE A 112 -59.65 53.06 0.55
N LYS A 113 -60.89 52.90 0.09
CA LYS A 113 -61.50 51.56 -0.06
C LYS A 113 -60.71 50.69 -1.02
N ARG A 114 -60.29 51.23 -2.17
CA ARG A 114 -59.42 50.54 -3.12
C ARG A 114 -58.06 50.21 -2.51
N LEU A 115 -57.43 51.18 -1.84
CA LEU A 115 -56.13 50.98 -1.20
C LEU A 115 -56.17 49.86 -0.15
N ILE A 116 -57.21 49.82 0.69
CA ILE A 116 -57.40 48.75 1.69
C ILE A 116 -57.57 47.40 1.00
N THR A 117 -58.34 47.34 -0.09
CA THR A 117 -58.59 46.10 -0.84
C THR A 117 -57.31 45.59 -1.48
N GLU A 118 -56.57 46.45 -2.18
CA GLU A 118 -55.29 46.10 -2.81
C GLU A 118 -54.22 45.74 -1.79
N SER A 119 -54.14 46.46 -0.67
CA SER A 119 -53.19 46.13 0.41
C SER A 119 -53.51 44.77 1.04
N THR A 120 -54.78 44.46 1.25
CA THR A 120 -55.22 43.16 1.77
C THR A 120 -54.88 42.03 0.79
N ASN A 121 -55.16 42.26 -0.51
CA ASN A 121 -54.82 41.31 -1.56
C ASN A 121 -53.31 41.09 -1.63
N TYR A 122 -52.51 42.16 -1.60
CA TYR A 122 -51.06 42.09 -1.63
C TYR A 122 -50.50 41.29 -0.45
N VAL A 123 -50.92 41.60 0.78
CA VAL A 123 -50.48 40.86 1.98
C VAL A 123 -50.90 39.40 1.90
N SER A 124 -52.11 39.10 1.42
CA SER A 124 -52.57 37.73 1.27
C SER A 124 -51.77 36.95 0.22
N ALA A 125 -51.42 37.59 -0.90
CA ALA A 125 -50.61 37.01 -1.96
C ALA A 125 -49.18 36.76 -1.48
N ASP A 126 -48.59 37.72 -0.76
CA ASP A 126 -47.25 37.58 -0.18
C ASP A 126 -47.20 36.46 0.87
N TYR A 127 -48.22 36.37 1.73
CA TYR A 127 -48.34 35.27 2.68
C TYR A 127 -48.42 33.91 1.97
N MET A 128 -49.24 33.78 0.93
CA MET A 128 -49.38 32.55 0.17
C MET A 128 -48.10 32.18 -0.58
N ARG A 129 -47.39 33.17 -1.14
CA ARG A 129 -46.08 32.98 -1.76
C ARG A 129 -45.07 32.44 -0.75
N ASN A 130 -44.91 33.12 0.39
CA ASN A 130 -43.97 32.74 1.44
C ASN A 130 -44.32 31.38 2.06
N ALA A 131 -45.61 31.04 2.18
CA ALA A 131 -46.04 29.71 2.62
C ALA A 131 -45.67 28.63 1.59
N ASN A 132 -45.89 28.89 0.30
CA ASN A 132 -45.55 27.95 -0.78
C ASN A 132 -44.03 27.77 -0.95
N GLU A 133 -43.25 28.84 -0.88
CA GLU A 133 -41.78 28.77 -0.93
C GLU A 133 -41.24 27.96 0.26
N ARG A 134 -41.73 28.22 1.49
CA ARG A 134 -41.37 27.42 2.66
C ARG A 134 -41.75 25.95 2.50
N ARG A 135 -42.95 25.66 2.00
CA ARG A 135 -43.40 24.29 1.73
C ARG A 135 -42.49 23.59 0.71
N GLY A 136 -42.13 24.28 -0.37
CA GLY A 136 -41.20 23.78 -1.39
C GLY A 136 -39.82 23.47 -0.82
N ASN A 137 -39.25 24.40 -0.04
CA ASN A 137 -37.95 24.21 0.60
C ASN A 137 -37.96 23.03 1.58
N VAL A 138 -39.03 22.90 2.40
CA VAL A 138 -39.18 21.76 3.32
C VAL A 138 -39.31 20.45 2.55
N GLN A 139 -40.08 20.42 1.46
CA GLN A 139 -40.22 19.23 0.62
C GLN A 139 -38.89 18.82 -0.01
N GLN A 140 -38.12 19.78 -0.54
CA GLN A 140 -36.80 19.52 -1.11
C GLN A 140 -35.81 18.99 -0.06
N ALA A 141 -35.79 19.59 1.14
CA ALA A 141 -34.96 19.13 2.24
C ALA A 141 -35.33 17.71 2.71
N LEU A 142 -36.63 17.39 2.75
CA LEU A 142 -37.09 16.04 3.06
C LEU A 142 -36.67 15.02 1.98
N GLU A 143 -36.71 15.39 0.71
CA GLU A 143 -36.28 14.51 -0.38
C GLU A 143 -34.78 14.23 -0.32
N GLN A 144 -33.95 15.28 -0.20
CA GLN A 144 -32.51 15.13 -0.01
C GLN A 144 -32.17 14.30 1.24
N ARG A 145 -32.95 14.46 2.31
CA ARG A 145 -32.77 13.66 3.53
C ARG A 145 -33.06 12.18 3.27
N LYS A 146 -34.09 11.84 2.48
CA LYS A 146 -34.38 10.45 2.08
C LYS A 146 -33.27 9.87 1.22
N GLU A 147 -32.83 10.62 0.20
CA GLU A 147 -31.72 10.22 -0.67
C GLU A 147 -30.45 9.97 0.14
N TRP A 148 -30.14 10.85 1.10
CA TRP A 148 -29.00 10.68 2.00
C TRP A 148 -29.11 9.41 2.85
N TYR A 149 -30.28 9.11 3.43
CA TYR A 149 -30.47 7.87 4.19
C TYR A 149 -30.34 6.63 3.30
N ALA A 150 -30.86 6.66 2.07
CA ALA A 150 -30.72 5.57 1.12
C ALA A 150 -29.25 5.34 0.74
N ALA A 151 -28.52 6.41 0.43
CA ALA A 151 -27.07 6.36 0.16
C ALA A 151 -26.28 5.84 1.36
N LYS A 152 -26.59 6.32 2.57
CA LYS A 152 -25.98 5.85 3.82
C LYS A 152 -26.22 4.36 4.05
N SER A 153 -27.45 3.89 3.84
CA SER A 153 -27.79 2.47 3.95
C SER A 153 -27.03 1.62 2.94
N LYS A 154 -26.89 2.10 1.70
CA LYS A 154 -26.10 1.41 0.67
C LYS A 154 -24.62 1.33 1.06
N ILE A 155 -24.03 2.43 1.53
CA ILE A 155 -22.64 2.46 1.99
C ILE A 155 -22.43 1.47 3.13
N LEU A 156 -23.34 1.39 4.10
CA LEU A 156 -23.23 0.46 5.21
C LEU A 156 -23.26 -1.00 4.74
N LEU A 157 -24.14 -1.34 3.80
CA LEU A 157 -24.20 -2.68 3.21
C LEU A 157 -22.91 -3.04 2.46
N GLU A 158 -22.40 -2.11 1.65
CA GLU A 158 -21.14 -2.32 0.92
C GLU A 158 -19.93 -2.42 1.86
N GLN A 159 -19.93 -1.70 2.99
CA GLN A 159 -18.91 -1.87 4.02
C GLN A 159 -18.94 -3.27 4.64
N GLN A 160 -20.13 -3.82 4.90
CA GLN A 160 -20.26 -5.20 5.40
C GLN A 160 -19.73 -6.20 4.38
N ARG A 161 -20.13 -6.05 3.10
CA ARG A 161 -19.61 -6.89 2.00
C ARG A 161 -18.10 -6.78 1.83
N PHE A 162 -17.53 -5.58 1.99
CA PHE A 162 -16.09 -5.40 1.91
C PHE A 162 -15.34 -6.18 2.99
N VAL A 163 -15.89 -6.24 4.21
CA VAL A 163 -15.33 -7.06 5.29
C VAL A 163 -15.43 -8.55 4.96
N GLU A 164 -16.55 -9.00 4.40
CA GLU A 164 -16.72 -10.38 3.93
C GLU A 164 -15.73 -10.73 2.83
N PHE A 165 -15.60 -9.91 1.79
CA PHE A 165 -14.61 -10.10 0.72
C PHE A 165 -13.17 -10.08 1.23
N SER A 166 -12.86 -9.23 2.21
CA SER A 166 -11.54 -9.22 2.83
C SER A 166 -11.24 -10.50 3.60
N ARG A 167 -12.26 -11.16 4.18
CA ARG A 167 -12.10 -12.47 4.82
C ARG A 167 -11.92 -13.57 3.78
N GLU A 168 -12.78 -13.62 2.77
CA GLU A 168 -12.66 -14.58 1.66
C GLU A 168 -11.29 -14.46 0.97
N SER A 169 -10.80 -13.25 0.76
CA SER A 169 -9.47 -13.03 0.19
C SER A 169 -8.34 -13.54 1.10
N ALA A 170 -8.49 -13.47 2.42
CA ALA A 170 -7.52 -14.01 3.36
C ALA A 170 -7.56 -15.54 3.37
N ASP A 171 -8.76 -16.13 3.34
CA ASP A 171 -8.95 -17.58 3.27
C ASP A 171 -8.35 -18.15 1.97
N ILE A 172 -8.54 -17.47 0.83
CA ILE A 172 -7.94 -17.85 -0.45
C ILE A 172 -6.42 -17.75 -0.39
N ALA A 173 -5.86 -16.69 0.22
CA ALA A 173 -4.42 -16.54 0.36
C ALA A 173 -3.80 -17.64 1.25
N GLU A 174 -4.49 -18.05 2.32
CA GLU A 174 -4.07 -19.18 3.14
C GLU A 174 -4.12 -20.50 2.37
N ALA A 175 -5.19 -20.73 1.59
CA ALA A 175 -5.31 -21.90 0.73
C ALA A 175 -4.23 -21.95 -0.37
N GLU A 176 -3.88 -20.80 -0.95
CA GLU A 176 -2.78 -20.67 -1.92
C GLU A 176 -1.43 -21.04 -1.29
N LEU A 177 -1.13 -20.53 -0.10
CA LEU A 177 0.09 -20.89 0.64
C LEU A 177 0.15 -22.39 0.97
N ALA A 178 -0.96 -22.99 1.37
CA ALA A 178 -1.04 -24.43 1.61
C ALA A 178 -0.77 -25.23 0.32
N LEU A 179 -1.35 -24.80 -0.80
CA LEU A 179 -1.12 -25.43 -2.10
C LEU A 179 0.32 -25.26 -2.60
N GLU A 180 0.94 -24.11 -2.35
CA GLU A 180 2.37 -23.89 -2.63
C GLU A 180 3.26 -24.81 -1.79
N ALA A 181 2.93 -25.02 -0.51
CA ALA A 181 3.65 -25.96 0.34
C ALA A 181 3.53 -27.40 -0.18
N ASP A 182 2.33 -27.83 -0.57
CA ASP A 182 2.09 -29.15 -1.17
C ASP A 182 2.82 -29.30 -2.50
N TYR A 183 2.84 -28.26 -3.34
CA TYR A 183 3.59 -28.23 -4.60
C TYR A 183 5.10 -28.40 -4.36
N ASN A 184 5.66 -27.67 -3.39
CA ASN A 184 7.06 -27.79 -3.03
C ASN A 184 7.40 -29.20 -2.51
N SER A 185 6.55 -29.78 -1.65
CA SER A 185 6.72 -31.16 -1.18
C SER A 185 6.67 -32.17 -2.33
N ALA A 186 5.74 -32.01 -3.29
CA ALA A 186 5.66 -32.87 -4.46
C ALA A 186 6.91 -32.74 -5.35
N ASN A 187 7.45 -31.53 -5.49
CA ASN A 187 8.68 -31.27 -6.23
C ASN A 187 9.90 -31.91 -5.54
N ASP A 188 9.97 -31.88 -4.21
CA ASP A 188 11.01 -32.56 -3.45
C ASP A 188 10.93 -34.09 -3.61
N HIS A 189 9.72 -34.66 -3.60
CA HIS A 189 9.51 -36.07 -3.90
C HIS A 189 9.93 -36.42 -5.33
N LEU A 190 9.61 -35.58 -6.32
CA LEU A 190 10.06 -35.78 -7.70
C LEU A 190 11.59 -35.77 -7.79
N ASN A 191 12.26 -34.84 -7.12
CA ASN A 191 13.73 -34.78 -7.08
C ASN A 191 14.33 -36.04 -6.44
N LEU A 192 13.73 -36.54 -5.36
CA LEU A 192 14.14 -37.81 -4.74
C LEU A 192 14.03 -38.98 -5.72
N VAL A 193 12.89 -39.10 -6.42
CA VAL A 193 12.65 -40.17 -7.41
C VAL A 193 13.62 -40.06 -8.58
N MET A 194 13.89 -38.85 -9.08
CA MET A 194 14.86 -38.63 -10.15
C MET A 194 16.28 -39.00 -9.73
N ASN A 195 16.68 -38.70 -8.49
CA ASN A 195 17.96 -39.13 -7.95
C ASN A 195 18.03 -40.65 -7.76
N ALA A 196 16.94 -41.27 -7.27
CA ALA A 196 16.84 -42.72 -7.17
C ALA A 196 16.99 -43.40 -8.53
N LEU A 197 16.35 -42.86 -9.58
CA LEU A 197 16.49 -43.36 -10.96
C LEU A 197 17.94 -43.27 -11.45
N ARG A 198 18.63 -42.16 -11.21
CA ARG A 198 20.06 -42.03 -11.56
C ARG A 198 20.94 -43.02 -10.80
N HIS A 199 20.63 -43.28 -9.53
CA HIS A 199 21.33 -44.31 -8.77
C HIS A 199 21.05 -45.71 -9.30
N GLN A 200 19.82 -45.99 -9.74
CA GLN A 200 19.46 -47.24 -10.39
C GLN A 200 20.27 -47.44 -11.68
N GLU A 201 20.33 -46.43 -12.57
CA GLU A 201 21.17 -46.49 -13.78
C GLU A 201 22.66 -46.73 -13.45
N LYS A 202 23.15 -46.15 -12.35
CA LYS A 202 24.53 -46.35 -11.90
C LYS A 202 24.76 -47.76 -11.37
N ILE A 203 23.79 -48.33 -10.65
CA ILE A 203 23.84 -49.71 -10.18
C ILE A 203 23.87 -50.67 -11.37
N GLU A 204 23.04 -50.46 -12.39
CA GLU A 204 23.03 -51.28 -13.61
C GLU A 204 24.40 -51.26 -14.30
N ARG A 205 25.02 -50.09 -14.46
CA ARG A 205 26.40 -50.02 -15.01
C ARG A 205 27.42 -50.77 -14.17
N TYR A 206 27.34 -50.67 -12.84
CA TYR A 206 28.25 -51.43 -11.97
C TYR A 206 27.99 -52.94 -12.01
N GLN A 207 26.74 -53.36 -12.23
CA GLN A 207 26.43 -54.77 -12.46
C GLN A 207 27.09 -55.26 -13.76
N ASP A 208 26.96 -54.51 -14.85
CA ASP A 208 27.61 -54.82 -16.13
C ASP A 208 29.16 -54.88 -15.98
N GLU A 209 29.76 -53.90 -15.28
CA GLU A 209 31.21 -53.89 -15.01
C GLU A 209 31.66 -55.09 -14.15
N VAL A 210 30.86 -55.51 -13.16
CA VAL A 210 31.15 -56.69 -12.34
C VAL A 210 31.05 -57.97 -13.16
N GLU A 211 30.08 -58.08 -14.06
CA GLU A 211 29.97 -59.21 -14.98
C GLU A 211 31.19 -59.28 -15.91
N GLU A 212 31.63 -58.16 -16.49
CA GLU A 212 32.84 -58.12 -17.32
C GLU A 212 34.10 -58.50 -16.52
N LEU A 213 34.21 -58.03 -15.27
CA LEU A 213 35.33 -58.39 -14.39
C LEU A 213 35.31 -59.86 -14.00
N ASN A 214 34.13 -60.46 -13.80
CA ASN A 214 34.02 -61.90 -13.53
C ASN A 214 34.50 -62.72 -14.74
N ILE A 215 34.14 -62.33 -15.96
CA ILE A 215 34.65 -63.00 -17.17
C ILE A 215 36.17 -62.91 -17.24
N LYS A 216 36.75 -61.72 -17.01
CA LYS A 216 38.22 -61.54 -16.98
C LYS A 216 38.89 -62.34 -15.86
N LEU A 217 38.22 -62.50 -14.72
CA LEU A 217 38.72 -63.31 -13.62
C LEU A 217 38.74 -64.80 -14.00
N GLU A 218 37.68 -65.29 -14.65
CA GLU A 218 37.62 -66.66 -15.18
C GLU A 218 38.75 -66.90 -16.20
N GLU A 219 38.95 -65.99 -17.16
CA GLU A 219 40.07 -66.06 -18.12
C GLU A 219 41.45 -66.07 -17.41
N GLN A 220 41.61 -65.27 -16.37
CA GLN A 220 42.85 -65.26 -15.57
C GLN A 220 43.03 -66.54 -14.75
N GLN A 221 41.95 -67.15 -14.26
CA GLN A 221 42.00 -68.42 -13.56
C GLN A 221 42.42 -69.54 -14.51
N GLU A 222 41.86 -69.61 -15.72
CA GLU A 222 42.28 -70.57 -16.74
C GLU A 222 43.77 -70.39 -17.10
N ALA A 223 44.23 -69.15 -17.29
CA ALA A 223 45.63 -68.87 -17.57
C ALA A 223 46.57 -69.27 -16.39
N LEU A 224 46.11 -69.09 -15.15
CA LEU A 224 46.85 -69.56 -13.97
C LEU A 224 46.93 -71.08 -13.90
N GLU A 225 45.85 -71.78 -14.25
CA GLU A 225 45.83 -73.25 -14.34
C GLU A 225 46.81 -73.75 -15.41
N GLU A 226 46.84 -73.13 -16.59
CA GLU A 226 47.80 -73.46 -17.65
C GLU A 226 49.24 -73.23 -17.20
N ILE A 227 49.54 -72.10 -16.54
CA ILE A 227 50.88 -71.82 -15.99
C ILE A 227 51.23 -72.85 -14.90
N ALA A 228 50.28 -73.24 -14.06
CA ALA A 228 50.48 -74.25 -13.03
C ALA A 228 50.81 -75.62 -13.65
N GLU A 229 50.13 -76.03 -14.72
CA GLU A 229 50.44 -77.26 -15.45
C GLU A 229 51.83 -77.21 -16.11
N ILE A 230 52.20 -76.07 -16.72
CA ILE A 230 53.55 -75.87 -17.27
C ILE A 230 54.60 -75.96 -16.16
N ALA A 231 54.34 -75.36 -15.00
CA ALA A 231 55.24 -75.39 -13.86
C ALA A 231 55.39 -76.81 -13.29
N GLU A 232 54.30 -77.58 -13.19
CA GLU A 232 54.34 -78.98 -12.76
C GLU A 232 55.15 -79.84 -13.73
N ASN A 233 54.93 -79.68 -15.04
CA ASN A 233 55.71 -80.36 -16.07
C ASN A 233 57.20 -79.97 -16.05
N ALA A 234 57.51 -78.69 -15.82
CA ALA A 234 58.88 -78.23 -15.70
C ALA A 234 59.54 -78.77 -14.42
N GLN A 235 58.81 -78.85 -13.32
CA GLN A 235 59.27 -79.44 -12.07
C GLN A 235 59.55 -80.94 -12.26
N ALA A 236 58.64 -81.69 -12.88
CA ALA A 236 58.86 -83.11 -13.18
C ALA A 236 60.12 -83.35 -14.02
N ARG A 237 60.37 -82.49 -15.03
CA ARG A 237 61.61 -82.55 -15.83
C ARG A 237 62.86 -82.19 -15.01
N ALA A 238 62.74 -81.27 -14.06
CA ALA A 238 63.83 -80.94 -13.16
C ALA A 238 64.14 -82.11 -12.22
N ASP A 239 63.10 -82.75 -11.66
CA ASP A 239 63.24 -83.93 -10.82
C ASP A 239 63.89 -85.10 -11.60
N GLU A 240 63.46 -85.37 -12.84
CA GLU A 240 64.11 -86.37 -13.72
C GLU A 240 65.59 -86.04 -13.99
N ALA A 241 65.91 -84.77 -14.24
CA ALA A 241 67.29 -84.33 -14.46
C ALA A 241 68.14 -84.48 -13.19
N ASP A 242 67.58 -84.18 -12.02
CA ASP A 242 68.23 -84.37 -10.72
C ASP A 242 68.50 -85.86 -10.45
N ASP A 243 67.54 -86.75 -10.75
CA ASP A 243 67.72 -88.20 -10.66
C ASP A 243 68.85 -88.69 -11.59
N HIS A 244 68.91 -88.19 -12.83
CA HIS A 244 70.02 -88.49 -13.75
C HIS A 244 71.37 -87.99 -13.25
N VAL A 245 71.42 -86.79 -12.64
CA VAL A 245 72.65 -86.27 -12.04
C VAL A 245 73.10 -87.14 -10.87
N GLU A 246 72.17 -87.61 -10.04
CA GLU A 246 72.48 -88.50 -8.93
C GLU A 246 72.95 -89.89 -9.41
N GLU A 247 72.34 -90.42 -10.47
CA GLU A 247 72.82 -91.65 -11.12
C GLU A 247 74.25 -91.48 -11.67
N LEU A 248 74.52 -90.37 -12.38
CA LEU A 248 75.86 -90.06 -12.88
C LEU A 248 76.87 -89.86 -11.74
N ARG A 249 76.45 -89.25 -10.62
CA ARG A 249 77.29 -89.15 -9.42
C ARG A 249 77.63 -90.51 -8.84
N SER A 250 76.67 -91.41 -8.73
CA SER A 250 76.90 -92.79 -8.30
C SER A 250 77.86 -93.51 -9.24
N GLN A 251 77.62 -93.44 -10.55
CA GLN A 251 78.49 -94.03 -11.56
C GLN A 251 79.91 -93.45 -11.48
N MET A 252 80.07 -92.14 -11.33
CA MET A 252 81.38 -91.50 -11.15
C MET A 252 82.07 -91.94 -9.86
N ALA A 253 81.33 -92.12 -8.76
CA ALA A 253 81.89 -92.64 -7.52
C ALA A 253 82.43 -94.07 -7.70
N ASP A 254 81.68 -94.94 -8.39
CA ASP A 254 82.11 -96.30 -8.73
C ASP A 254 83.34 -96.28 -9.65
N TYR A 255 83.35 -95.43 -10.68
CA TYR A 255 84.51 -95.24 -11.56
C TYR A 255 85.73 -94.71 -10.81
N GLN A 256 85.55 -93.77 -9.90
CA GLN A 256 86.64 -93.22 -9.10
C GLN A 256 87.21 -94.29 -8.15
N GLN A 257 86.34 -95.08 -7.51
CA GLN A 257 86.79 -96.20 -6.67
C GLN A 257 87.56 -97.26 -7.48
N ALA A 258 87.10 -97.57 -8.70
CA ALA A 258 87.81 -98.47 -9.60
C ALA A 258 89.17 -97.90 -10.04
N LEU A 259 89.25 -96.58 -10.32
CA LEU A 259 90.49 -95.89 -10.67
C LEU A 259 91.48 -95.89 -9.50
N ASP A 260 91.03 -95.57 -8.28
CA ASP A 260 91.86 -95.58 -7.07
C ASP A 260 92.40 -96.98 -6.78
N ALA A 261 91.57 -98.02 -6.96
CA ALA A 261 92.01 -99.41 -6.86
C ALA A 261 93.06 -99.77 -7.93
N GLN A 262 92.90 -99.29 -9.17
CA GLN A 262 93.88 -99.49 -10.25
C GLN A 262 95.19 -98.75 -9.96
N GLN A 263 95.14 -97.50 -9.50
CA GLN A 263 96.33 -96.73 -9.11
C GLN A 263 97.06 -97.38 -7.95
N THR A 264 96.33 -97.89 -6.96
CA THR A 264 96.92 -98.65 -5.83
C THR A 264 97.64 -99.89 -6.33
N ARG A 265 97.02 -100.67 -7.24
CA ARG A 265 97.66 -101.84 -7.88
C ARG A 265 98.88 -101.44 -8.70
N ALA A 266 98.81 -100.34 -9.45
CA ALA A 266 99.93 -99.83 -10.25
C ALA A 266 101.11 -99.37 -9.37
N LEU A 267 100.84 -98.69 -8.26
CA LEU A 267 101.86 -98.28 -7.29
C LEU A 267 102.53 -99.51 -6.65
N GLN A 268 101.74 -100.51 -6.23
CA GLN A 268 102.26 -101.77 -5.71
C GLN A 268 103.12 -102.49 -6.73
N TYR A 269 102.70 -102.52 -8.00
CA TYR A 269 103.48 -103.09 -9.09
C TYR A 269 104.81 -102.34 -9.29
N GLN A 270 104.79 -101.00 -9.29
CA GLN A 270 105.99 -100.19 -9.44
C GLN A 270 106.94 -100.32 -8.24
N GLN A 271 106.41 -100.41 -7.02
CA GLN A 271 107.20 -100.70 -5.82
C GLN A 271 107.85 -102.09 -5.89
N ALA A 272 107.12 -103.11 -6.34
CA ALA A 272 107.66 -104.45 -6.53
C ALA A 272 108.77 -104.47 -7.59
N VAL A 273 108.59 -103.77 -8.71
CA VAL A 273 109.62 -103.62 -9.76
C VAL A 273 110.85 -102.88 -9.21
N ASN A 274 110.67 -101.77 -8.51
CA ASN A 274 111.77 -101.01 -7.91
C ASN A 274 112.51 -101.81 -6.83
N ALA A 275 111.80 -102.60 -6.02
CA ALA A 275 112.42 -103.50 -5.04
C ALA A 275 113.23 -104.59 -5.72
N LEU A 276 112.73 -105.14 -6.84
CA LEU A 276 113.42 -106.15 -7.65
C LEU A 276 114.64 -105.56 -8.36
N GLU A 277 114.57 -104.33 -8.88
CA GLU A 277 115.72 -103.60 -9.42
C GLU A 277 116.77 -103.27 -8.35
N LYS A 278 116.35 -102.84 -7.15
CA LYS A 278 117.27 -102.64 -6.02
C LYS A 278 117.95 -103.94 -5.60
N ALA A 279 117.21 -105.04 -5.55
CA ALA A 279 117.77 -106.37 -5.25
C ALA A 279 118.77 -106.81 -6.33
N LYS A 280 118.50 -106.55 -7.61
CA LYS A 280 119.45 -106.77 -8.72
C LYS A 280 120.72 -105.93 -8.58
N GLN A 281 120.59 -104.65 -8.22
CA GLN A 281 121.74 -103.75 -8.07
C GLN A 281 122.62 -104.12 -6.85
N LEU A 282 122.01 -104.48 -5.72
CA LEU A 282 122.74 -104.83 -4.49
C LEU A 282 123.44 -106.19 -4.60
N THR A 283 122.87 -107.15 -5.33
CA THR A 283 123.44 -108.50 -5.48
C THR A 283 124.33 -108.67 -6.72
N GLY A 284 124.37 -107.70 -7.63
CA GLY A 284 125.19 -107.76 -8.85
C GLY A 284 124.75 -108.86 -9.86
N LEU A 285 123.61 -109.51 -9.62
CA LEU A 285 123.09 -110.61 -10.44
C LEU A 285 122.12 -110.06 -11.50
N VAL A 286 122.52 -110.12 -12.77
CA VAL A 286 121.75 -109.58 -13.91
C VAL A 286 120.46 -110.40 -14.18
N ASN A 287 120.37 -111.65 -13.72
CA ASN A 287 119.23 -112.57 -13.92
C ASN A 287 118.48 -112.93 -12.61
N LEU A 288 118.21 -111.94 -11.75
CA LEU A 288 117.32 -112.13 -10.59
C LEU A 288 115.85 -112.07 -11.04
N ASP A 289 115.09 -113.15 -10.85
CA ASP A 289 113.66 -113.23 -11.20
C ASP A 289 112.85 -113.89 -10.07
N LEU A 290 111.53 -113.72 -10.08
CA LEU A 290 110.57 -114.18 -9.05
C LEU A 290 110.76 -115.65 -8.65
N ASN A 291 111.18 -116.50 -9.59
CA ASN A 291 111.35 -117.93 -9.34
C ASN A 291 112.72 -118.31 -8.74
N ASN A 292 113.72 -117.44 -8.80
CA ASN A 292 115.08 -117.71 -8.31
C ASN A 292 115.46 -116.87 -7.08
N ILE A 293 114.61 -115.92 -6.67
CA ILE A 293 114.87 -115.00 -5.54
C ILE A 293 115.01 -115.74 -4.20
N GLU A 294 114.22 -116.80 -3.97
CA GLU A 294 114.28 -117.54 -2.70
C GLU A 294 115.60 -118.31 -2.53
N ASP A 295 116.10 -118.94 -3.59
CA ASP A 295 117.36 -119.69 -3.56
C ASP A 295 118.57 -118.77 -3.33
N TYR A 296 118.64 -117.63 -4.01
CA TYR A 296 119.72 -116.66 -3.79
C TYR A 296 119.62 -115.94 -2.45
N HIS A 297 118.42 -115.71 -1.92
CA HIS A 297 118.27 -115.19 -0.56
C HIS A 297 118.86 -116.16 0.47
N ALA A 298 118.65 -117.47 0.30
CA ALA A 298 119.25 -118.47 1.18
C ALA A 298 120.79 -118.49 1.11
N GLU A 299 121.38 -118.33 -0.09
CA GLU A 299 122.84 -118.22 -0.24
C GLU A 299 123.41 -116.94 0.41
N PHE A 300 122.78 -115.78 0.22
CA PHE A 300 123.27 -114.53 0.85
C PHE A 300 123.14 -114.52 2.37
N VAL A 301 122.14 -115.19 2.94
CA VAL A 301 122.03 -115.36 4.39
C VAL A 301 123.17 -116.23 4.91
N ALA A 302 123.47 -117.35 4.26
CA ALA A 302 124.60 -118.20 4.62
C ALA A 302 125.96 -117.46 4.50
N GLN A 303 126.12 -116.64 3.46
CA GLN A 303 127.34 -115.84 3.27
C GLN A 303 127.48 -114.70 4.29
N ALA A 304 126.37 -114.13 4.75
CA ALA A 304 126.35 -113.14 5.83
C ALA A 304 126.72 -113.75 7.19
N GLU A 305 126.27 -114.97 7.48
CA GLU A 305 126.66 -115.73 8.68
C GLU A 305 128.18 -116.04 8.67
N ASP A 306 128.71 -116.52 7.54
CA ASP A 306 130.15 -116.78 7.38
C ASP A 306 131.02 -115.50 7.54
N LEU A 307 130.56 -114.36 7.02
CA LEU A 307 131.24 -113.06 7.17
C LEU A 307 131.14 -112.51 8.60
N THR A 308 130.04 -112.76 9.32
CA THR A 308 129.94 -112.37 10.73
C THR A 308 130.87 -113.19 11.60
N ASP A 309 131.06 -114.48 11.30
CA ASP A 309 132.04 -115.33 11.97
C ASP A 309 133.49 -114.86 11.72
N GLN A 310 133.83 -114.46 10.50
CA GLN A 310 135.17 -113.90 10.18
C GLN A 310 135.43 -112.54 10.84
N VAL A 311 134.41 -111.67 10.95
CA VAL A 311 134.54 -110.40 11.69
C VAL A 311 134.71 -110.65 13.19
N PHE A 312 134.08 -111.70 13.74
CA PHE A 312 134.25 -112.09 15.14
C PHE A 312 135.67 -112.58 15.45
N GLU A 313 136.32 -113.31 14.54
CA GLU A 313 137.73 -113.69 14.65
C GLU A 313 138.68 -112.48 14.56
N LEU A 314 138.40 -111.52 13.66
CA LEU A 314 139.17 -110.28 13.54
C LEU A 314 139.01 -109.37 14.78
N GLU A 315 137.85 -109.35 15.42
CA GLU A 315 137.65 -108.64 16.69
C GLU A 315 138.47 -109.26 17.85
N GLN A 316 138.65 -110.59 17.88
CA GLN A 316 139.51 -111.25 18.85
C GLN A 316 141.00 -110.91 18.69
N THR A 317 141.45 -110.60 17.46
CA THR A 317 142.85 -110.21 17.20
C THR A 317 143.14 -108.74 17.52
N PHE A 318 142.15 -107.84 17.42
CA PHE A 318 142.31 -106.42 17.78
C PHE A 318 142.32 -106.17 19.30
N LYS A 319 141.71 -107.04 20.12
CA LYS A 319 141.72 -106.92 21.59
C LYS A 319 143.09 -107.14 22.28
N ARG A 320 144.15 -107.50 21.54
CA ARG A 320 145.52 -107.66 22.08
C ARG A 320 146.44 -106.43 21.97
N VAL A 321 145.96 -105.29 21.47
CA VAL A 321 146.71 -104.01 21.36
C VAL A 321 146.23 -102.96 22.39
N GLY A 322 146.01 -103.36 23.65
CA GLY A 322 145.60 -102.42 24.71
C GLY A 322 146.28 -102.68 26.05
N TYR A 323 147.35 -101.92 26.35
CA TYR A 323 147.78 -101.56 27.71
C TYR A 323 148.33 -100.11 27.72
N GLY A 324 147.51 -99.15 28.24
CA GLY A 324 147.81 -97.78 28.78
C GLY A 324 148.43 -96.71 27.86
N GLU A 325 148.22 -95.39 27.95
CA GLU A 325 147.43 -94.40 28.74
C GLU A 325 147.74 -93.01 28.09
N ASN A 326 146.97 -91.90 28.22
CA ASN A 326 146.98 -90.91 29.34
C ASN A 326 146.07 -89.66 29.01
N PRO A 327 145.91 -88.62 29.88
CA PRO A 327 144.65 -88.14 30.48
C PRO A 327 144.00 -86.87 29.87
N ILE A 328 142.67 -86.73 30.01
CA ILE A 328 141.84 -85.78 30.83
C ILE A 328 140.47 -86.44 31.01
#